data_AF-A0A1B6LUK5-F1
#
_entry.id   AF-A0A1B6LUK5-F1
#
_cell.length_a   1.000
_cell.length_b   1.000
_cell.length_c   1.000
_cell.angle_alpha   90.00
_cell.angle_beta   90.00
_cell.angle_gamma   90.00
#
_symmetry.space_group_name_H-M   'P 1'
#
loop_
_entity.id
_entity.type
_entity.pdbx_description
1 polymer ?
#
loop_
_entity_poly.entity_id
_entity_poly.type
_entity_poly.pdbx_seq_one_letter_code
_entity_poly.pdbx_strand_id
1 'polypeptide(L)'
;MDECSPDKVSLGQKLISVIHEITKEDFSVSDDTILDKLYVNIEKSLELKGVLDSLYPEIGVWLETIFNEWEERALFYGVRIFVLRFLGYVSSSVEGFKILKEKNVFCHIQALVSQDKFQTEPSLMVPLINSLGMLLNHQDGWRWVTETMIWKYAVAAYYEDRSIYIKRSSVKFMSSLLRMSVIHNAHSQ
;
A
#
# COMPACT_ATOMS: atom_id res chain seq x y z
N MET A 1 30.34 -6.81 0.02
CA MET A 1 29.49 -8.00 -0.17
C MET A 1 29.04 -8.40 1.20
N ASP A 2 27.90 -7.88 1.64
CA ASP A 2 27.32 -8.22 2.94
C ASP A 2 26.66 -9.58 2.80
N GLU A 3 27.30 -10.62 3.33
CA GLU A 3 26.69 -11.94 3.47
C GLU A 3 25.51 -11.80 4.43
N CYS A 4 24.30 -12.07 3.92
CA CYS A 4 23.06 -12.00 4.69
C CYS A 4 23.16 -12.94 5.89
N SER A 5 23.10 -12.41 7.11
CA SER A 5 23.22 -13.23 8.32
C SER A 5 22.09 -14.27 8.39
N PRO A 6 22.37 -15.49 8.87
CA PRO A 6 21.37 -16.57 8.94
C PRO A 6 20.09 -16.17 9.70
N ASP A 7 20.21 -15.28 10.68
CA ASP A 7 19.06 -14.74 11.42
C ASP A 7 18.12 -13.91 10.54
N LYS A 8 18.67 -13.07 9.63
CA LYS A 8 17.89 -12.25 8.69
C LYS A 8 17.15 -13.10 7.67
N VAL A 9 17.78 -14.16 7.17
CA VAL A 9 17.15 -15.13 6.26
C VAL A 9 15.96 -15.81 6.95
N SER A 10 16.14 -16.23 8.22
CA SER A 10 15.06 -16.85 9.00
C SER A 10 13.89 -15.90 9.26
N LEU A 11 14.19 -14.61 9.51
CA LEU A 11 13.19 -13.58 9.77
C LEU A 11 12.38 -13.26 8.50
N GLY A 12 13.06 -13.18 7.36
CA GLY A 12 12.41 -12.95 6.08
C GLY A 12 11.46 -14.08 5.69
N GLN A 13 11.89 -15.33 5.84
CA GLN A 13 11.04 -16.50 5.60
C GLN A 13 9.81 -16.53 6.52
N LYS A 14 9.97 -16.18 7.80
CA LYS A 14 8.85 -16.06 8.74
C LYS A 14 7.87 -14.98 8.29
N LEU A 15 8.36 -13.82 7.86
CA LEU A 15 7.49 -12.75 7.38
C LEU A 15 6.70 -13.15 6.14
N ILE A 16 7.35 -13.78 5.16
CA ILE A 16 6.68 -14.33 3.97
C ILE A 16 5.62 -15.37 4.37
N SER A 17 5.95 -16.25 5.32
CA SER A 17 4.99 -17.25 5.81
C SER A 17 3.76 -16.58 6.45
N VAL A 18 3.97 -15.54 7.26
CA VAL A 18 2.89 -14.80 7.90
C VAL A 18 2.01 -14.09 6.86
N ILE A 19 2.57 -13.39 5.88
CA ILE A 19 1.75 -12.69 4.86
C ILE A 19 0.95 -13.67 4.00
N HIS A 20 1.46 -14.86 3.73
CA HIS A 20 0.68 -15.90 3.06
C HIS A 20 -0.43 -16.44 3.96
N GLU A 21 -0.13 -16.72 5.22
CA GLU A 21 -1.10 -17.26 6.19
C GLU A 21 -2.31 -16.33 6.37
N ILE A 22 -2.07 -15.02 6.55
CA ILE A 22 -3.16 -14.05 6.75
C ILE A 22 -4.06 -13.88 5.52
N THR A 23 -3.63 -14.36 4.36
CA THR A 23 -4.41 -14.25 3.11
C THR A 23 -5.15 -15.52 2.72
N LYS A 24 -5.11 -16.57 3.54
CA LYS A 24 -5.92 -17.77 3.35
C LYS A 24 -7.41 -17.46 3.60
N GLU A 25 -8.29 -18.19 2.92
CA GLU A 25 -9.75 -17.98 3.01
C GLU A 25 -10.33 -18.33 4.39
N ASP A 26 -9.72 -19.27 5.09
CA ASP A 26 -10.10 -19.69 6.45
C ASP A 26 -9.44 -18.83 7.54
N PHE A 27 -8.65 -17.82 7.15
CA PHE A 27 -8.00 -16.93 8.09
C PHE A 27 -9.03 -16.10 8.85
N SER A 28 -8.96 -16.19 10.17
CA SER A 28 -9.73 -15.35 11.09
C SER A 28 -8.88 -15.02 12.30
N VAL A 29 -9.19 -13.88 12.92
CA VAL A 29 -8.54 -13.44 14.16
C VAL A 29 -9.59 -13.20 15.23
N SER A 30 -9.25 -13.58 16.46
CA SER A 30 -10.08 -13.30 17.64
C SER A 30 -9.94 -11.86 18.14
N ASP A 31 -8.82 -11.21 17.80
CA ASP A 31 -8.48 -9.82 18.14
C ASP A 31 -8.30 -9.03 16.84
N ASP A 32 -9.19 -8.05 16.62
CA ASP A 32 -9.23 -7.19 15.44
C ASP A 32 -7.99 -6.28 15.32
N THR A 33 -7.21 -6.13 16.41
CA THR A 33 -5.99 -5.32 16.44
C THR A 33 -4.73 -6.08 16.03
N ILE A 34 -4.79 -7.41 15.81
CA ILE A 34 -3.59 -8.22 15.48
C ILE A 34 -2.92 -7.73 14.19
N LEU A 35 -3.71 -7.50 13.13
CA LEU A 35 -3.17 -7.05 11.84
C LEU A 35 -2.62 -5.62 11.92
N ASP A 36 -3.24 -4.77 12.75
CA ASP A 36 -2.73 -3.43 13.03
C ASP A 36 -1.40 -3.47 13.78
N LYS A 37 -1.29 -4.32 14.82
CA LYS A 37 -0.04 -4.55 15.56
C LYS A 37 1.05 -5.09 14.63
N LEU A 38 0.72 -6.05 13.75
CA LEU A 38 1.65 -6.57 12.75
C LEU A 38 2.15 -5.46 11.83
N TYR A 39 1.26 -4.67 11.25
CA TYR A 39 1.65 -3.55 10.39
C TYR A 39 2.54 -2.55 11.13
N VAL A 40 2.19 -2.16 12.35
CA VAL A 40 2.97 -1.19 13.14
C VAL A 40 4.38 -1.73 13.43
N ASN A 41 4.52 -3.02 13.71
CA ASN A 41 5.84 -3.65 13.91
C ASN A 41 6.67 -3.66 12.62
N ILE A 42 6.06 -3.98 11.48
CA ILE A 42 6.70 -3.91 10.16
C ILE A 42 7.17 -2.48 9.88
N GLU A 43 6.30 -1.49 10.09
CA GLU A 43 6.58 -0.09 9.77
C GLU A 43 7.68 0.52 10.64
N LYS A 44 7.71 0.17 11.94
CA LYS A 44 8.64 0.77 12.91
C LYS A 44 9.95 0.00 13.09
N SER A 45 10.03 -1.25 12.64
CA SER A 45 11.23 -2.07 12.83
C SER A 45 12.29 -1.77 11.77
N LEU A 46 13.40 -1.15 12.19
CA LEU A 46 14.56 -0.92 11.33
C LEU A 46 15.20 -2.24 10.86
N GLU A 47 15.15 -3.27 11.71
CA GLU A 47 15.65 -4.61 11.37
C GLU A 47 14.82 -5.25 10.25
N LEU A 48 13.49 -5.16 10.35
CA LEU A 48 12.60 -5.70 9.32
C LEU A 48 12.72 -4.93 8.01
N LYS A 49 13.00 -3.63 8.04
CA LYS A 49 13.11 -2.81 6.82
C LYS A 49 14.16 -3.35 5.85
N GLY A 50 15.37 -3.67 6.34
CA GLY A 50 16.43 -4.21 5.49
C GLY A 50 16.12 -5.62 4.96
N VAL A 51 15.39 -6.42 5.72
CA VAL A 51 14.91 -7.73 5.29
C VAL A 51 13.80 -7.60 4.24
N LEU A 52 12.85 -6.69 4.45
CA LEU A 52 11.74 -6.40 3.54
C LEU A 52 12.21 -5.97 2.16
N ASP A 53 13.21 -5.08 2.09
CA ASP A 53 13.77 -4.64 0.82
C ASP A 53 14.31 -5.82 -0.01
N SER A 54 14.92 -6.82 0.66
CA SER A 54 15.40 -8.04 -0.01
C SER A 54 14.30 -9.00 -0.47
N LEU A 55 13.07 -8.82 0.03
CA LEU A 55 11.91 -9.67 -0.24
C LEU A 55 10.90 -9.01 -1.19
N TYR A 56 11.20 -7.84 -1.74
CA TYR A 56 10.29 -7.16 -2.66
C TYR A 56 9.85 -8.03 -3.84
N PRO A 57 10.69 -8.86 -4.48
CA PRO A 57 10.22 -9.75 -5.55
C PRO A 57 9.09 -10.69 -5.10
N GLU A 58 9.24 -11.37 -3.97
CA GLU A 58 8.24 -12.29 -3.40
C GLU A 58 6.99 -11.53 -2.95
N ILE A 59 7.17 -10.39 -2.28
CA ILE A 59 6.07 -9.50 -1.86
C ILE A 59 5.30 -8.98 -3.08
N GLY A 60 5.99 -8.66 -4.17
CA GLY A 60 5.39 -8.20 -5.42
C GLY A 60 4.50 -9.27 -6.05
N VAL A 61 4.96 -10.52 -6.09
CA VAL A 61 4.16 -11.68 -6.54
C VAL A 61 2.95 -11.90 -5.65
N TRP A 62 3.13 -11.80 -4.33
CA TRP A 62 2.03 -11.93 -3.38
C TRP A 62 0.98 -10.82 -3.58
N LEU A 63 1.39 -9.56 -3.68
CA LEU A 63 0.46 -8.44 -3.93
C LEU A 63 -0.24 -8.56 -5.29
N GLU A 64 0.47 -8.93 -6.35
CA GLU A 64 -0.11 -9.20 -7.67
C GLU A 64 -1.23 -10.24 -7.57
N THR A 65 -0.96 -11.37 -6.92
CA THR A 65 -1.96 -12.44 -6.72
C THR A 65 -3.19 -11.93 -5.99
N ILE A 66 -2.99 -11.19 -4.88
CA ILE A 66 -4.10 -10.66 -4.08
C ILE A 66 -4.94 -9.65 -4.86
N PHE A 67 -4.31 -8.77 -5.65
CA PHE A 67 -5.05 -7.78 -6.43
C PHE A 67 -5.74 -8.38 -7.67
N ASN A 68 -5.19 -9.45 -8.26
CA ASN A 68 -5.85 -10.20 -9.33
C ASN A 68 -7.13 -10.88 -8.84
N GLU A 69 -7.10 -11.40 -7.61
CA GLU A 69 -8.21 -12.15 -7.01
C GLU A 69 -9.03 -11.28 -6.03
N TRP A 70 -8.92 -9.95 -6.09
CA TRP A 70 -9.43 -9.05 -5.04
C TRP A 70 -10.93 -9.25 -4.74
N GLU A 71 -11.72 -9.45 -5.80
CA GLU A 71 -13.17 -9.63 -5.72
C GLU A 71 -13.57 -11.10 -5.51
N GLU A 72 -12.82 -12.03 -6.11
CA GLU A 72 -13.12 -13.47 -6.07
C GLU A 72 -12.74 -14.10 -4.72
N ARG A 73 -11.68 -13.57 -4.09
CA ARG A 73 -11.19 -14.07 -2.82
C ARG A 73 -12.00 -13.47 -1.66
N ALA A 74 -12.60 -14.34 -0.85
CA ALA A 74 -13.29 -13.99 0.38
C ALA A 74 -12.30 -13.64 1.51
N LEU A 75 -11.49 -12.59 1.31
CA LEU A 75 -10.55 -12.13 2.31
C LEU A 75 -11.28 -11.54 3.52
N PHE A 76 -10.80 -11.89 4.72
CA PHE A 76 -11.21 -11.23 5.95
C PHE A 76 -11.02 -9.71 5.80
N TYR A 77 -12.01 -8.93 6.25
CA TYR A 77 -12.04 -7.48 6.04
C TYR A 77 -10.79 -6.76 6.58
N GLY A 78 -10.27 -7.17 7.75
CA GLY A 78 -9.02 -6.63 8.29
C GLY A 78 -7.78 -6.91 7.42
N VAL A 79 -7.79 -8.01 6.67
CA VAL A 79 -6.70 -8.36 5.72
C VAL A 79 -6.71 -7.41 4.54
N ARG A 80 -7.88 -7.03 4.01
CA ARG A 80 -7.98 -6.02 2.94
C ARG A 80 -7.38 -4.68 3.37
N ILE A 81 -7.68 -4.22 4.59
CA ILE A 81 -7.05 -3.02 5.16
C ILE A 81 -5.52 -3.20 5.25
N PHE A 82 -5.07 -4.34 5.79
CA PHE A 82 -3.65 -4.64 5.93
C PHE A 82 -2.93 -4.59 4.58
N VAL A 83 -3.46 -5.25 3.56
CA VAL A 83 -2.89 -5.30 2.20
C VAL A 83 -2.77 -3.89 1.62
N LEU A 84 -3.81 -3.06 1.72
CA LEU A 84 -3.76 -1.68 1.23
C LEU A 84 -2.69 -0.85 1.94
N ARG A 85 -2.56 -0.98 3.26
CA ARG A 85 -1.52 -0.27 4.03
C ARG A 85 -0.13 -0.78 3.65
N PHE A 86 0.04 -2.09 3.54
CA PHE A 86 1.31 -2.72 3.22
C PHE A 86 1.77 -2.39 1.79
N LEU A 87 0.85 -2.31 0.83
CA LEU A 87 1.10 -1.73 -0.49
C LEU A 87 1.70 -0.32 -0.39
N GLY A 88 1.11 0.56 0.44
CA GLY A 88 1.61 1.91 0.68
C GLY A 88 3.03 1.90 1.25
N TYR A 89 3.29 1.02 2.21
CA TYR A 89 4.62 0.83 2.79
C TYR A 89 5.65 0.41 1.73
N VAL A 90 5.39 -0.67 0.98
CA VAL A 90 6.32 -1.19 -0.03
C VAL A 90 6.57 -0.16 -1.13
N SER A 91 5.49 0.46 -1.62
CA SER A 91 5.59 1.46 -2.70
C SER A 91 6.19 2.81 -2.28
N SER A 92 6.42 3.02 -0.98
CA SER A 92 7.07 4.23 -0.47
C SER A 92 8.57 4.28 -0.77
N SER A 93 9.18 3.15 -1.15
CA SER A 93 10.54 3.08 -1.67
C SER A 93 10.53 3.02 -3.20
N VAL A 94 11.60 3.54 -3.83
CA VAL A 94 11.73 3.50 -5.30
C VAL A 94 11.82 2.07 -5.81
N GLU A 95 12.53 1.20 -5.08
CA GLU A 95 12.69 -0.21 -5.47
C GLU A 95 11.38 -0.98 -5.36
N GLY A 96 10.68 -0.85 -4.23
CA GLY A 96 9.37 -1.49 -4.06
C GLY A 96 8.35 -0.96 -5.07
N PHE A 97 8.37 0.33 -5.39
CA PHE A 97 7.55 0.90 -6.47
C PHE A 97 7.83 0.25 -7.83
N LYS A 98 9.10 0.09 -8.22
CA LYS A 98 9.48 -0.54 -9.50
C LYS A 98 8.96 -1.97 -9.58
N ILE A 99 9.19 -2.77 -8.55
CA ILE A 99 8.72 -4.16 -8.49
C ILE A 99 7.19 -4.21 -8.63
N LEU A 100 6.45 -3.39 -7.89
CA LEU A 100 4.99 -3.36 -7.96
C LEU A 100 4.47 -2.91 -9.32
N LYS A 101 5.20 -2.01 -9.99
CA LYS A 101 4.89 -1.59 -11.36
C LYS A 101 5.12 -2.71 -12.36
N GLU A 102 6.23 -3.44 -12.27
CA GLU A 102 6.51 -4.62 -13.11
C GLU A 102 5.47 -5.73 -12.92
N LYS A 103 4.93 -5.85 -11.70
CA LYS A 103 3.89 -6.80 -11.32
C LYS A 103 2.46 -6.30 -11.59
N ASN A 104 2.30 -5.22 -12.36
CA ASN A 104 1.02 -4.62 -12.72
C ASN A 104 0.08 -4.30 -11.54
N VAL A 105 0.57 -4.23 -10.31
CA VAL A 105 -0.25 -4.00 -9.11
C VAL A 105 -0.98 -2.66 -9.21
N PHE A 106 -0.29 -1.64 -9.72
CA PHE A 106 -0.85 -0.30 -9.93
C PHE A 106 -1.98 -0.27 -10.98
N CYS A 107 -1.91 -1.10 -12.02
CA CYS A 107 -2.98 -1.23 -13.00
C CYS A 107 -4.25 -1.78 -12.37
N HIS A 108 -4.12 -2.77 -11.48
CA HIS A 108 -5.26 -3.34 -10.73
C HIS A 108 -5.88 -2.31 -9.78
N ILE A 109 -5.06 -1.54 -9.07
CA ILE A 109 -5.56 -0.45 -8.19
C ILE A 109 -6.33 0.58 -9.01
N GLN A 110 -5.83 0.99 -10.17
CA GLN A 110 -6.54 1.92 -11.05
C GLN A 110 -7.88 1.33 -11.52
N ALA A 111 -7.93 0.03 -11.84
CA ALA A 111 -9.16 -0.64 -12.24
C ALA A 111 -10.18 -0.66 -11.09
N LEU A 112 -9.77 -1.02 -9.87
CA LEU A 112 -10.64 -1.02 -8.68
C LEU A 112 -11.19 0.38 -8.36
N VAL A 113 -10.36 1.42 -8.49
CA VAL A 113 -10.80 2.81 -8.33
C VAL A 113 -11.78 3.22 -9.42
N SER A 114 -11.51 2.89 -10.69
CA SER A 114 -12.35 3.28 -11.82
C SER A 114 -13.71 2.57 -11.86
N GLN A 115 -13.82 1.44 -11.18
CA GLN A 115 -15.06 0.67 -11.01
C GLN A 115 -15.82 1.06 -9.72
N ASP A 116 -15.41 2.14 -9.04
CA ASP A 116 -16.01 2.64 -7.79
C ASP A 116 -16.07 1.60 -6.65
N LYS A 117 -15.20 0.58 -6.69
CA LYS A 117 -15.22 -0.53 -5.71
C LYS A 117 -14.96 -0.07 -4.28
N PHE A 118 -14.10 0.93 -4.13
CA PHE A 118 -13.84 1.52 -2.81
C PHE A 118 -14.96 2.47 -2.35
N GLN A 119 -15.86 2.92 -3.24
CA GLN A 119 -17.07 3.65 -2.85
C GLN A 119 -18.10 2.74 -2.18
N THR A 120 -18.17 1.48 -2.62
CA THR A 120 -19.04 0.48 -1.99
C THR A 120 -18.49 -0.04 -0.66
N GLU A 121 -17.20 0.18 -0.37
CA GLU A 121 -16.55 -0.19 0.89
C GLU A 121 -15.79 1.02 1.51
N PRO A 122 -16.51 2.03 2.07
CA PRO A 122 -15.91 3.30 2.52
C PRO A 122 -14.73 3.13 3.50
N SER A 123 -14.81 2.07 4.28
CA SER A 123 -13.79 1.60 5.22
C SER A 123 -12.40 1.41 4.61
N LEU A 124 -12.34 1.04 3.33
CA LEU A 124 -11.10 0.82 2.57
C LEU A 124 -10.55 2.09 1.92
N MET A 125 -11.33 3.18 1.86
CA MET A 125 -10.86 4.43 1.25
C MET A 125 -9.70 5.04 2.01
N VAL A 126 -9.78 5.07 3.34
CA VAL A 126 -8.74 5.66 4.20
C VAL A 126 -7.37 4.98 3.99
N PRO A 127 -7.24 3.65 4.11
CA PRO A 127 -5.95 3.00 3.86
C PRO A 127 -5.48 3.19 2.41
N LEU A 128 -6.37 3.13 1.41
CA LEU A 128 -5.98 3.39 0.02
C LEU A 128 -5.44 4.81 -0.18
N ILE A 129 -6.17 5.85 0.26
CA ILE A 129 -5.75 7.26 0.12
C ILE A 129 -4.43 7.51 0.84
N ASN A 130 -4.25 6.94 2.03
CA ASN A 130 -2.99 7.04 2.76
C ASN A 130 -1.85 6.37 1.99
N SER A 131 -2.07 5.20 1.39
CA SER A 131 -1.08 4.51 0.56
C SER A 131 -0.73 5.28 -0.71
N LEU A 132 -1.71 5.89 -1.38
CA LEU A 132 -1.43 6.83 -2.48
C LEU A 132 -0.59 8.02 -2.02
N GLY A 133 -0.79 8.48 -0.77
CA GLY A 133 0.03 9.52 -0.17
C GLY A 133 1.49 9.10 0.06
N MET A 134 1.75 7.82 0.32
CA MET A 134 3.10 7.30 0.53
C MET A 134 3.91 7.23 -0.77
N LEU A 135 3.25 7.05 -1.93
CA LEU A 135 3.88 7.15 -3.25
C LEU A 135 4.52 8.53 -3.50
N LEU A 136 4.01 9.57 -2.83
CA LEU A 136 4.53 10.94 -2.98
C LEU A 136 5.90 11.15 -2.32
N ASN A 137 6.44 10.14 -1.62
CA ASN A 137 7.76 10.21 -0.99
C ASN A 137 8.92 10.18 -2.00
N HIS A 138 8.66 9.80 -3.26
CA HIS A 138 9.66 9.80 -4.32
C HIS A 138 9.07 10.26 -5.66
N GLN A 139 9.96 10.64 -6.57
CA GLN A 139 9.58 11.30 -7.83
C GLN A 139 8.79 10.38 -8.77
N ASP A 140 9.15 9.09 -8.84
CA ASP A 140 8.49 8.14 -9.74
C ASP A 140 7.04 7.87 -9.31
N GLY A 141 6.81 7.76 -8.00
CA GLY A 141 5.49 7.60 -7.42
C GLY A 141 4.64 8.87 -7.58
N TRP A 142 5.22 10.04 -7.33
CA TRP A 142 4.55 11.32 -7.60
C TRP A 142 4.16 11.47 -9.08
N ARG A 143 5.06 11.13 -10.00
CA ARG A 143 4.79 11.16 -11.45
C ARG A 143 3.66 10.21 -11.80
N TRP A 144 3.71 8.97 -11.32
CA TRP A 144 2.64 8.01 -11.55
C TRP A 144 1.28 8.50 -11.02
N VAL A 145 1.22 9.05 -9.80
CA VAL A 145 -0.02 9.59 -9.23
C VAL A 145 -0.60 10.71 -10.09
N THR A 146 0.24 11.60 -10.61
CA THR A 146 -0.20 12.76 -11.41
C THR A 146 -0.61 12.37 -12.83
N GLU A 147 0.20 11.55 -13.53
CA GLU A 147 -0.05 11.09 -14.90
C GLU A 147 -1.30 10.20 -14.99
N THR A 148 -1.52 9.31 -14.03
CA THR A 148 -2.72 8.45 -14.00
C THR A 148 -3.98 9.16 -13.55
N MET A 149 -3.85 10.40 -13.06
CA MET A 149 -4.91 11.17 -12.43
C MET A 149 -5.61 10.47 -11.25
N ILE A 150 -5.00 9.44 -10.65
CA ILE A 150 -5.60 8.69 -9.53
C ILE A 150 -5.83 9.59 -8.31
N TRP A 151 -5.12 10.72 -8.21
CA TRP A 151 -5.36 11.73 -7.17
C TRP A 151 -6.81 12.26 -7.16
N LYS A 152 -7.52 12.22 -8.30
CA LYS A 152 -8.93 12.65 -8.39
C LYS A 152 -9.83 11.83 -7.48
N TYR A 153 -9.48 10.57 -7.23
CA TYR A 153 -10.20 9.70 -6.31
C TYR A 153 -10.25 10.27 -4.89
N ALA A 154 -9.12 10.78 -4.37
CA ALA A 154 -9.07 11.40 -3.05
C ALA A 154 -9.88 12.71 -2.99
N VAL A 155 -9.92 13.47 -4.09
CA VAL A 155 -10.73 14.69 -4.22
C VAL A 155 -12.22 14.35 -4.20
N ALA A 156 -12.66 13.37 -5.02
CA ALA A 156 -14.03 12.90 -5.05
C ALA A 156 -14.47 12.42 -3.65
N ALA A 157 -13.67 11.56 -3.02
CA ALA A 157 -13.92 11.05 -1.68
C ALA A 157 -14.10 12.16 -0.61
N TYR A 158 -13.39 13.29 -0.74
CA TYR A 158 -13.57 14.42 0.18
C TYR A 158 -14.96 15.06 0.08
N TYR A 159 -15.49 15.20 -1.14
CA TYR A 159 -16.77 15.86 -1.40
C TYR A 159 -17.96 14.91 -1.21
N GLU A 160 -17.80 13.65 -1.60
CA GLU A 160 -18.89 12.66 -1.65
C GLU A 160 -19.11 11.97 -0.30
N ASP A 161 -18.05 11.73 0.47
CA ASP A 161 -18.15 10.98 1.72
C ASP A 161 -18.46 11.88 2.94
N ARG A 162 -19.22 11.34 3.89
CA ARG A 162 -19.62 12.05 5.13
C ARG A 162 -18.63 11.82 6.29
N SER A 163 -17.79 10.79 6.20
CA SER A 163 -16.81 10.40 7.21
C SER A 163 -15.72 11.45 7.38
N ILE A 164 -15.57 11.95 8.61
CA ILE A 164 -14.48 12.87 8.95
C ILE A 164 -13.09 12.25 8.75
N TYR A 165 -12.98 10.93 8.84
CA TYR A 165 -11.72 10.21 8.65
C TYR A 165 -11.29 10.25 7.17
N ILE A 166 -12.22 9.99 6.25
CA ILE A 166 -11.97 10.08 4.81
C ILE A 166 -11.61 11.50 4.44
N LYS A 167 -12.39 12.49 4.90
CA LYS A 167 -12.09 13.90 4.66
C LYS A 167 -10.69 14.31 5.13
N ARG A 168 -10.29 13.90 6.33
CA ARG A 168 -8.96 14.19 6.87
C ARG A 168 -7.85 13.54 6.05
N SER A 169 -8.01 12.27 5.67
CA SER A 169 -7.05 11.57 4.81
C SER A 169 -6.93 12.21 3.43
N SER A 170 -8.06 12.57 2.81
CA SER A 170 -8.07 13.28 1.52
C SER A 170 -7.36 14.62 1.61
N VAL A 171 -7.65 15.44 2.63
CA VAL A 171 -6.97 16.74 2.82
C VAL A 171 -5.47 16.55 3.00
N LYS A 172 -5.06 15.61 3.86
CA LYS A 172 -3.64 15.29 4.07
C LYS A 172 -2.96 14.88 2.77
N PHE A 173 -3.59 14.01 1.98
CA PHE A 173 -3.08 13.58 0.68
C PHE A 173 -2.93 14.78 -0.28
N MET A 174 -3.98 15.59 -0.44
CA MET A 174 -3.95 16.77 -1.32
C MET A 174 -2.87 17.78 -0.92
N SER A 175 -2.72 18.04 0.39
CA SER A 175 -1.65 18.91 0.90
C SER A 175 -0.26 18.36 0.56
N SER A 176 -0.04 17.05 0.72
CA SER A 176 1.22 16.41 0.33
C SER A 176 1.46 16.52 -1.18
N LEU A 177 0.44 16.28 -2.01
CA LEU A 177 0.55 16.35 -3.47
C LEU A 177 0.95 17.76 -3.94
N LEU A 178 0.30 18.79 -3.40
CA LEU A 178 0.60 20.19 -3.71
C LEU A 178 1.99 20.60 -3.23
N ARG A 179 2.43 20.12 -2.07
CA ARG A 179 3.79 20.38 -1.59
C ARG A 179 4.83 19.77 -2.52
N MET A 180 4.61 18.54 -2.97
CA MET A 180 5.55 17.84 -3.86
C MET A 180 5.57 18.45 -5.28
N SER A 181 4.46 19.00 -5.77
CA SER A 181 4.46 19.69 -7.07
C SER A 181 5.36 20.93 -7.06
N VAL A 182 5.41 21.66 -5.94
CA VAL A 182 6.34 22.80 -5.79
C VAL A 182 7.79 22.32 -5.80
N ILE A 183 8.10 21.25 -5.05
CA ILE A 183 9.47 20.71 -4.95
C ILE A 183 9.97 20.21 -6.30
N HIS A 184 9.16 19.41 -7.02
CA HIS A 184 9.57 18.82 -8.29
C HIS A 184 9.61 19.84 -9.45
N ASN A 185 8.75 20.85 -9.44
CA ASN A 185 8.80 21.93 -10.44
C ASN A 185 10.00 22.87 -10.23
N ALA A 186 10.47 23.05 -8.99
CA ALA A 186 11.64 23.87 -8.67
C ALA A 186 12.99 23.22 -9.08
N HIS A 187 13.01 21.93 -9.39
CA HIS A 187 14.21 21.21 -9.86
C HIS A 187 14.23 20.97 -11.36
N SER A 188 13.24 21.52 -12.09
CA SER A 188 13.13 21.43 -13.55
C SER A 188 13.45 22.77 -14.25
N GLN A 189 13.97 23.75 -13.49
CA GLN A 189 14.47 25.05 -13.96
C GLN A 189 15.97 25.13 -13.69
#